data_AF-A0A3N7I4H7-F1
#
_entry.id   AF-A0A3N7I4H7-F1
#
_cell.length_a   1.000
_cell.length_b   1.000
_cell.length_c   1.000
_cell.angle_alpha   90.00
_cell.angle_beta   90.00
_cell.angle_gamma   90.00
#
_symmetry.space_group_name_H-M   'P 1'
#
loop_
_entity.id
_entity.type
_entity.pdbx_description
1 polymer ?
#
loop_
_entity_poly.entity_id
_entity_poly.type
_entity_poly.pdbx_seq_one_letter_code
_entity_poly.pdbx_strand_id
1 'polypeptide(L)'
;MDNLRAILDKYNGCTPGAVSLQKLNEHLKTLGELAGLTHDVDFVGYVKGKRVLKKVPFNTLIGTHTARRSFATNMFELGIPTLLIMAITGHKTEKAFLTYIRKNNEDKAQMMLRLLRERQAGEARAKLKVVGGGE
;
A
#
# COMPACT_ATOMS: atom_id res chain seq x y z
N MET A 1 -17.51 -4.11 -18.99
CA MET A 1 -18.60 -3.35 -18.32
C MET A 1 -19.70 -4.28 -17.80
N ASP A 2 -19.78 -5.53 -18.27
CA ASP A 2 -20.86 -6.46 -17.95
C ASP A 2 -20.88 -6.93 -16.48
N ASN A 3 -19.71 -7.02 -15.84
CA ASN A 3 -19.60 -7.41 -14.43
C ASN A 3 -20.23 -6.39 -13.47
N LEU A 4 -20.27 -5.10 -13.83
CA LEU A 4 -20.84 -4.06 -12.97
C LEU A 4 -22.37 -4.15 -12.93
N ARG A 5 -23.00 -4.38 -14.09
CA ARG A 5 -24.45 -4.58 -14.19
C ARG A 5 -24.89 -5.82 -13.39
N ALA A 6 -24.19 -6.93 -13.55
CA ALA A 6 -24.50 -8.16 -12.81
C ALA A 6 -24.40 -7.98 -11.28
N ILE A 7 -23.44 -7.18 -10.80
CA ILE A 7 -23.32 -6.85 -9.36
C ILE A 7 -24.46 -5.95 -8.91
N LEU A 8 -24.79 -4.91 -9.69
CA LEU A 8 -25.90 -4.01 -9.36
C LEU A 8 -27.24 -4.75 -9.33
N ASP A 9 -27.49 -5.62 -10.30
CA ASP A 9 -28.70 -6.44 -10.36
C ASP A 9 -28.80 -7.40 -9.16
N LYS A 10 -27.66 -7.98 -8.72
CA LYS A 10 -27.60 -8.83 -7.52
C LYS A 10 -28.04 -8.10 -6.24
N TYR A 11 -27.85 -6.79 -6.18
CA TYR A 11 -28.26 -5.96 -5.04
C TYR A 11 -29.48 -5.07 -5.36
N ASN A 12 -30.28 -5.42 -6.38
CA ASN A 12 -31.47 -4.67 -6.82
C ASN A 12 -31.20 -3.17 -7.04
N GLY A 13 -30.03 -2.82 -7.56
CA GLY A 13 -29.60 -1.44 -7.78
C GLY A 13 -29.18 -0.67 -6.52
N CYS A 14 -29.26 -1.29 -5.34
CA CYS A 14 -28.81 -0.68 -4.08
C CYS A 14 -27.39 -1.13 -3.76
N THR A 15 -26.47 -0.20 -3.49
CA THR A 15 -25.14 -0.58 -3.02
C THR A 15 -25.23 -1.20 -1.62
N PRO A 16 -24.39 -2.19 -1.28
CA PRO A 16 -24.29 -2.70 0.09
C PRO A 16 -24.10 -1.56 1.08
N GLY A 17 -24.77 -1.65 2.24
CA GLY A 17 -24.62 -0.67 3.31
C GLY A 17 -23.16 -0.54 3.77
N ALA A 18 -22.79 0.65 4.23
CA ALA A 18 -21.44 0.90 4.72
C ALA A 18 -21.12 -0.03 5.90
N VAL A 19 -20.04 -0.80 5.76
CA VAL A 19 -19.53 -1.65 6.85
C VAL A 19 -18.83 -0.75 7.87
N SER A 20 -19.06 -0.98 9.15
CA SER A 20 -18.37 -0.24 10.21
C SER A 20 -16.86 -0.51 10.14
N LEU A 21 -16.05 0.47 10.53
CA LEU A 21 -14.59 0.34 10.55
C LEU A 21 -14.13 -0.86 11.41
N GLN A 22 -14.86 -1.15 12.48
CA GLN A 22 -14.61 -2.30 13.34
C GLN A 22 -14.79 -3.62 12.58
N LYS A 23 -15.94 -3.82 11.94
CA LYS A 23 -16.23 -5.04 11.15
C LYS A 23 -15.25 -5.20 9.99
N LEU A 24 -14.88 -4.10 9.33
CA LEU A 24 -13.85 -4.12 8.28
C LEU A 24 -12.51 -4.61 8.82
N ASN A 25 -12.09 -4.14 10.00
CA ASN A 25 -10.86 -4.61 10.63
C ASN A 25 -10.93 -6.09 11.03
N GLU A 26 -12.08 -6.58 11.51
CA GLU A 26 -12.30 -8.01 11.81
C GLU A 26 -12.16 -8.87 10.53
N HIS A 27 -12.75 -8.43 9.42
CA HIS A 27 -12.57 -9.08 8.13
C HIS A 27 -11.12 -9.08 7.67
N LEU A 28 -10.39 -7.96 7.84
CA LEU A 28 -8.98 -7.88 7.47
C LEU A 28 -8.10 -8.87 8.26
N LYS A 29 -8.38 -9.08 9.54
CA LYS A 29 -7.68 -10.09 10.37
C LYS A 29 -7.96 -11.52 9.87
N THR A 30 -9.22 -11.79 9.54
CA THR A 30 -9.65 -13.08 8.97
C THR A 30 -8.97 -13.33 7.62
N LEU A 31 -8.92 -12.33 6.75
CA LEU A 31 -8.20 -12.43 5.48
C LEU A 31 -6.70 -12.67 5.68
N GLY A 32 -6.09 -12.01 6.67
CA GLY A 32 -4.70 -12.26 7.02
C GLY A 32 -4.45 -13.70 7.48
N GLU A 33 -5.38 -14.28 8.24
CA GLU A 33 -5.33 -15.68 8.65
C GLU A 33 -5.41 -16.63 7.46
N LEU A 34 -6.39 -16.43 6.58
CA LEU A 34 -6.57 -17.23 5.36
C LEU A 34 -5.39 -17.12 4.41
N ALA A 35 -4.70 -15.98 4.40
CA ALA A 35 -3.47 -15.76 3.63
C ALA A 35 -2.21 -16.38 4.29
N GLY A 36 -2.35 -17.05 5.44
CA GLY A 36 -1.22 -17.66 6.17
C GLY A 36 -0.33 -16.65 6.90
N LEU A 37 -0.78 -15.41 7.12
CA LEU A 37 -0.03 -14.35 7.81
C LEU A 37 -0.14 -14.47 9.34
N THR A 38 0.05 -15.68 9.87
CA THR A 38 -0.21 -16.03 11.28
C THR A 38 1.07 -16.17 12.12
N HIS A 39 2.24 -15.88 11.55
CA HIS A 39 3.51 -15.92 12.28
C HIS A 39 3.54 -14.89 13.42
N ASP A 40 4.21 -15.23 14.51
CA ASP A 40 4.35 -14.35 15.68
C ASP A 40 5.32 -13.21 15.41
N VAL A 41 4.92 -12.00 15.84
CA VAL A 41 5.75 -10.80 15.81
C VAL A 41 5.83 -10.16 17.18
N ASP A 42 6.97 -9.49 17.44
CA ASP A 42 7.16 -8.74 18.67
C ASP A 42 6.36 -7.43 18.62
N PHE A 43 5.39 -7.32 19.52
CA PHE A 43 4.54 -6.14 19.70
C PHE A 43 4.90 -5.44 21.01
N VAL A 44 5.12 -4.13 20.91
CA VAL A 44 5.35 -3.27 22.07
C VAL A 44 4.01 -2.64 22.47
N GLY A 45 3.49 -3.07 23.61
CA GLY A 45 2.31 -2.48 24.23
C GLY A 45 2.63 -1.74 25.52
N TYR A 46 1.63 -1.08 26.09
CA TYR A 46 1.70 -0.47 27.42
C TYR A 46 0.63 -1.08 28.32
N VAL A 47 1.02 -1.57 29.49
CA VAL A 47 0.11 -2.10 30.50
C VAL A 47 0.40 -1.37 31.81
N LYS A 48 -0.61 -0.67 32.36
CA LYS A 48 -0.46 0.16 33.58
C LYS A 48 0.73 1.13 33.50
N GLY A 49 0.92 1.77 32.34
CA GLY A 49 2.01 2.73 32.10
C GLY A 49 3.40 2.12 31.85
N LYS A 50 3.57 0.79 32.01
CA LYS A 50 4.84 0.11 31.73
C LYS A 50 4.86 -0.44 30.31
N ARG A 51 5.99 -0.23 29.61
CA ARG A 51 6.27 -0.83 28.30
C ARG A 51 6.42 -2.34 28.45
N VAL A 52 5.65 -3.11 27.68
CA VAL A 52 5.68 -4.58 27.69
C VAL A 52 5.90 -5.07 26.26
N LEU A 53 6.87 -5.96 26.08
CA LEU A 53 7.06 -6.70 24.83
C LEU A 53 6.22 -7.98 24.90
N LYS A 54 5.42 -8.25 23.87
CA LYS A 54 4.61 -9.47 23.73
C LYS A 54 4.77 -10.03 22.33
N LYS A 55 4.76 -11.35 22.19
CA LYS A 55 4.58 -11.99 20.88
C LYS A 55 3.10 -12.11 20.59
N VAL A 56 2.70 -11.67 19.40
CA VAL A 56 1.30 -11.76 18.93
C VAL A 56 1.29 -12.19 17.46
N PRO A 57 0.26 -12.91 17.00
CA PRO A 57 0.17 -13.30 15.59
C PRO A 57 0.03 -12.06 14.69
N PHE A 58 0.75 -12.02 13.59
CA PHE A 58 0.82 -10.86 12.69
C PHE A 58 -0.56 -10.42 12.16
N ASN A 59 -1.41 -11.37 11.75
CA ASN A 59 -2.77 -11.11 11.27
C ASN A 59 -3.61 -10.30 12.25
N THR A 60 -3.41 -10.45 13.57
CA THR A 60 -4.18 -9.72 14.60
C THR A 60 -3.87 -8.22 14.63
N LEU A 61 -2.73 -7.81 14.06
CA LEU A 61 -2.28 -6.42 13.94
C LEU A 61 -2.68 -5.77 12.61
N ILE A 62 -3.28 -6.54 11.70
CA ILE A 62 -3.76 -6.02 10.41
C ILE A 62 -5.05 -5.23 10.63
N GLY A 63 -5.10 -4.06 10.01
CA GLY A 63 -6.26 -3.18 10.01
C GLY A 63 -6.11 -2.10 8.95
N THR A 64 -7.10 -1.22 8.84
CA THR A 64 -7.14 -0.18 7.79
C THR A 64 -5.95 0.78 7.81
N HIS A 65 -5.46 1.16 8.99
CA HIS A 65 -4.27 1.99 9.10
C HIS A 65 -3.02 1.27 8.56
N THR A 66 -2.83 0.00 8.94
CA THR A 66 -1.76 -0.86 8.41
C THR A 66 -1.85 -0.98 6.89
N ALA A 67 -3.06 -1.24 6.35
CA ALA A 67 -3.29 -1.31 4.91
C ALA A 67 -2.95 0.00 4.19
N ARG A 68 -3.35 1.16 4.74
CA ARG A 68 -3.02 2.48 4.18
C ARG A 68 -1.51 2.72 4.17
N ARG A 69 -0.79 2.32 5.23
CA ARG A 69 0.68 2.42 5.32
C ARG A 69 1.38 1.55 4.29
N SER A 70 0.92 0.31 4.12
CA SER A 70 1.43 -0.60 3.09
C SER A 70 1.19 -0.04 1.69
N PHE A 71 -0.02 0.46 1.42
CA PHE A 71 -0.34 1.11 0.14
C PHE A 71 0.59 2.29 -0.15
N ALA A 72 0.75 3.21 0.80
CA ALA A 72 1.59 4.40 0.62
C ALA A 72 3.06 4.02 0.35
N THR A 73 3.61 3.08 1.13
CA THR A 73 4.98 2.59 0.96
C THR A 73 5.17 1.91 -0.39
N ASN A 74 4.27 1.02 -0.79
CA ASN A 74 4.39 0.29 -2.06
C ASN A 74 4.28 1.21 -3.28
N MET A 75 3.35 2.17 -3.27
CA MET A 75 3.22 3.14 -4.37
C MET A 75 4.44 4.05 -4.44
N PHE A 76 5.00 4.42 -3.28
CA PHE A 76 6.24 5.18 -3.23
C PHE A 76 7.38 4.37 -3.86
N GLU A 77 7.57 3.10 -3.52
CA GLU A 77 8.59 2.23 -4.13
C GLU A 77 8.44 2.04 -5.65
N LEU A 78 7.21 2.09 -6.15
CA LEU A 78 6.91 2.05 -7.58
C LEU A 78 7.25 3.37 -8.31
N GLY A 79 7.74 4.39 -7.59
CA GLY A 79 8.10 5.68 -8.17
C GLY A 79 6.89 6.55 -8.51
N ILE A 80 5.70 6.23 -7.98
CA ILE A 80 4.51 7.04 -8.20
C ILE A 80 4.72 8.42 -7.54
N PRO A 81 4.40 9.54 -8.23
CA PRO A 81 4.55 10.86 -7.66
C PRO A 81 3.85 11.01 -6.30
N THR A 82 4.60 11.47 -5.31
CA THR A 82 4.14 11.63 -3.91
C THR A 82 2.82 12.39 -3.81
N LEU A 83 2.62 13.44 -4.63
CA LEU A 83 1.40 14.22 -4.66
C LEU A 83 0.14 13.38 -4.99
N LEU A 84 0.26 12.40 -5.89
CA LEU A 84 -0.85 11.50 -6.23
C LEU A 84 -1.15 10.54 -5.09
N ILE A 85 -0.11 9.99 -4.47
CA ILE A 85 -0.27 9.09 -3.32
C ILE A 85 -0.92 9.85 -2.15
N MET A 86 -0.49 11.09 -1.89
CA MET A 86 -1.06 11.96 -0.87
C MET A 86 -2.54 12.28 -1.12
N ALA A 87 -2.91 12.55 -2.37
CA ALA A 87 -4.31 12.79 -2.77
C ALA A 87 -5.19 11.57 -2.48
N ILE A 88 -4.73 10.36 -2.82
CA ILE A 88 -5.46 9.11 -2.57
C ILE A 88 -5.54 8.79 -1.07
N THR A 89 -4.46 9.00 -0.33
CA THR A 89 -4.37 8.64 1.10
C THR A 89 -4.94 9.71 2.04
N GLY A 90 -5.29 10.89 1.52
CA GLY A 90 -5.87 12.00 2.25
C GLY A 90 -4.88 12.81 3.09
N HIS A 91 -3.58 12.79 2.75
CA HIS A 91 -2.57 13.56 3.46
C HIS A 91 -2.44 14.97 2.88
N LYS A 92 -2.57 15.99 3.73
CA LYS A 92 -2.45 17.40 3.34
C LYS A 92 -1.01 17.92 3.34
N THR A 93 -0.16 17.36 4.20
CA THR A 93 1.23 17.79 4.36
C THR A 93 2.18 16.64 4.10
N GLU A 94 3.32 16.96 3.49
CA GLU A 94 4.37 15.98 3.23
C GLU A 94 4.92 15.39 4.54
N LYS A 95 5.09 16.22 5.58
CA LYS A 95 5.53 15.75 6.90
C LYS A 95 4.64 14.63 7.44
N ALA A 96 3.31 14.76 7.34
CA ALA A 96 2.39 13.71 7.77
C ALA A 96 2.49 12.46 6.90
N PHE A 97 2.55 12.64 5.57
CA PHE A 97 2.71 11.55 4.60
C PHE A 97 4.00 10.74 4.83
N LEU A 98 5.12 11.40 5.06
CA LEU A 98 6.41 10.75 5.29
C LEU A 98 6.42 9.84 6.52
N THR A 99 5.54 10.06 7.51
CA THR A 99 5.39 9.13 8.65
C THR A 99 4.81 7.77 8.26
N TYR A 100 4.16 7.69 7.09
CA TYR A 100 3.64 6.44 6.53
C TYR A 100 4.70 5.66 5.75
N ILE A 101 5.74 6.36 5.25
CA ILE A 101 6.84 5.77 4.49
C ILE A 101 7.94 5.32 5.45
N ARG A 102 7.91 4.04 5.83
CA ARG A 102 8.92 3.43 6.71
C ARG A 102 10.13 2.95 5.90
N LYS A 103 10.87 3.89 5.29
CA LYS A 103 12.07 3.60 4.50
C LYS A 103 13.31 4.22 5.10
N ASN A 104 14.37 3.42 5.20
CA ASN A 104 15.67 3.90 5.63
C ASN A 104 16.40 4.59 4.46
N ASN A 105 17.62 5.11 4.70
CA ASN A 105 18.37 5.82 3.66
C ASN A 105 18.85 4.88 2.54
N GLU A 106 19.13 3.62 2.86
CA GLU A 106 19.56 2.61 1.88
C GLU A 106 18.44 2.28 0.90
N ASP A 107 17.22 2.07 1.38
CA ASP A 107 16.03 1.85 0.56
C ASP A 107 15.83 2.99 -0.45
N LYS A 108 15.99 4.24 0.01
CA LYS A 108 15.86 5.43 -0.83
C LYS A 108 16.96 5.49 -1.90
N ALA A 109 18.19 5.14 -1.54
CA ALA A 109 19.30 5.09 -2.48
C ALA A 109 19.09 4.02 -3.56
N GLN A 110 18.64 2.83 -3.17
CA GLN A 110 18.31 1.75 -4.11
C GLN A 110 17.18 2.15 -5.06
N MET A 111 16.14 2.80 -4.54
CA MET A 111 15.05 3.34 -5.34
C MET A 111 15.55 4.38 -6.36
N MET A 112 16.42 5.31 -5.94
CA MET A 112 17.01 6.30 -6.83
C MET A 112 17.82 5.64 -7.95
N LEU A 113 18.65 4.64 -7.61
CA LEU A 113 19.44 3.89 -8.58
C LEU A 113 18.54 3.17 -9.61
N ARG A 114 17.44 2.55 -9.15
CA ARG A 114 16.47 1.88 -10.02
C ARG A 114 15.83 2.87 -11.01
N LEU A 115 15.35 4.01 -10.52
CA LEU A 115 14.72 5.04 -11.36
C LEU A 115 15.68 5.60 -12.42
N LEU A 116 16.96 5.79 -12.07
CA LEU A 116 17.98 6.24 -13.02
C LEU A 116 18.23 5.21 -14.12
N ARG A 117 18.30 3.91 -13.76
CA ARG A 117 18.46 2.82 -14.73
C ARG A 117 17.27 2.72 -15.68
N GLU A 118 16.05 2.79 -15.15
CA GLU A 118 14.82 2.74 -15.95
C GLU A 118 14.73 3.93 -16.92
N ARG A 119 15.13 5.13 -16.48
CA ARG A 119 15.23 6.31 -17.35
C ARG A 119 16.23 6.12 -18.49
N GLN A 120 17.44 5.63 -18.18
CA GLN A 120 18.47 5.35 -19.19
C GLN A 120 18.01 4.29 -20.22
N ALA A 121 17.35 3.23 -19.75
CA ALA A 121 16.80 2.19 -20.61
C ALA A 121 15.66 2.73 -21.50
N GLY A 122 14.79 3.58 -20.95
CA GLY A 122 13.71 4.25 -21.70
C GLY A 122 14.25 5.17 -22.79
N GLU A 123 15.26 6.00 -22.47
CA GLU A 123 15.94 6.88 -23.41
C GLU A 123 16.67 6.09 -24.52
N ALA A 124 17.34 4.98 -24.18
CA ALA A 124 17.97 4.08 -25.15
C ALA A 124 16.94 3.42 -26.09
N ARG A 125 15.79 2.98 -25.55
CA ARG A 125 14.70 2.39 -26.32
C ARG A 125 14.02 3.41 -27.24
N ALA A 126 13.89 4.66 -26.79
CA ALA A 126 13.37 5.75 -27.61
C ALA A 126 14.33 6.06 -28.78
N LYS A 127 15.64 6.15 -28.53
CA LYS A 127 16.65 6.37 -29.58
C LYS A 127 16.67 5.24 -30.62
N LEU A 128 16.51 3.98 -30.21
CA LEU A 128 16.45 2.84 -31.14
C LEU A 128 15.24 2.90 -32.08
N LYS A 129 14.07 3.38 -31.60
CA LYS A 129 12.87 3.54 -32.44
C LYS A 129 12.97 4.66 -33.48
N VAL A 130 13.77 5.70 -33.23
CA VAL A 130 13.93 6.85 -34.14
C VAL A 130 14.79 6.49 -35.36
N VAL A 131 15.68 5.50 -35.24
CA VAL A 131 16.60 5.10 -36.32
C VAL A 131 15.96 4.10 -37.30
N GLY A 132 14.91 3.36 -36.90
CA GLY A 132 14.28 2.32 -37.72
C GLY A 132 13.05 2.73 -38.54
N GLY A 133 12.79 4.04 -38.69
CA GLY A 133 11.56 4.56 -39.32
C GLY A 133 11.76 5.20 -40.70
N GLY A 134 12.86 4.92 -41.39
CA GLY A 134 13.14 5.47 -42.72
C GLY A 134 13.57 4.40 -43.69
N GLU A 135 12.60 3.68 -44.25
CA GLU A 135 12.63 3.06 -45.60
C GLU A 135 11.21 3.09 -46.19
#